data_AF-A0A6L4AT07-F1
#
_entry.id   AF-A0A6L4AT07-F1
#
_cell.length_a   1.000
_cell.length_b   1.000
_cell.length_c   1.000
_cell.angle_alpha   90.00
_cell.angle_beta   90.00
_cell.angle_gamma   90.00
#
_symmetry.space_group_name_H-M   'P 1'
#
loop_
_entity.id
_entity.type
_entity.pdbx_description
1 polymer ?
#
loop_
_entity_poly.entity_id
_entity_poly.type
_entity_poly.pdbx_seq_one_letter_code
_entity_poly.pdbx_strand_id
1 'polypeptide(L)'
;AWRVRLGRRLAEQLGVAPGETLRLAVLALADGTPRFAFRSLEVAGTFATGFSEFDSSWAVVDPQAVEGIPGAGAGLFEVALARPERAPAMAERFRDRLGDAAVVVDWQQLNRQLFAALDLQKRALFLLLGLIVLVATFNVASTLVVLVRERMRDLGVLAALGLSPRRLRLLFLLYGGALGALGTAIGLAVAAAVAWSFTRFGVLSFGPEIAEVYFLDSVPLRLSPGDAAGIALLAIGVTVAACLVPAWRASRLDPATALRYE
;
A
#
# COMPACT_ATOMS: atom_id res chain seq x y z
N ALA A 1 -12.63 -30.91 32.72
CA ALA A 1 -11.22 -30.46 32.62
C ALA A 1 -11.19 -29.15 31.85
N TRP A 2 -10.24 -28.25 32.16
CA TRP A 2 -10.05 -27.03 31.38
C TRP A 2 -9.43 -27.36 30.04
N ARG A 3 -9.85 -26.67 28.98
CA ARG A 3 -9.41 -26.93 27.61
C ARG A 3 -8.45 -25.84 27.14
N VAL A 4 -7.41 -26.23 26.41
CA VAL A 4 -6.45 -25.34 25.75
C VAL A 4 -6.41 -25.59 24.26
N ARG A 5 -6.28 -24.51 23.48
CA ARG A 5 -5.91 -24.57 22.07
C ARG A 5 -4.50 -24.03 21.91
N LEU A 6 -3.64 -24.75 21.20
CA LEU A 6 -2.25 -24.36 20.98
C LEU A 6 -2.02 -23.87 19.55
N GLY A 7 -1.09 -22.94 19.37
CA GLY A 7 -0.56 -22.69 18.03
C GLY A 7 0.02 -23.98 17.45
N ARG A 8 -0.16 -24.21 16.14
CA ARG A 8 0.23 -25.47 15.49
C ARG A 8 1.73 -25.79 15.70
N ARG A 9 2.61 -24.80 15.53
CA ARG A 9 4.06 -24.99 15.74
C ARG A 9 4.39 -25.24 17.21
N LEU A 10 3.68 -24.60 18.14
CA LEU A 10 3.86 -24.84 19.57
C LEU A 10 3.49 -26.28 19.96
N ALA A 11 2.38 -26.81 19.42
CA ALA A 11 1.98 -28.19 19.66
C ALA A 11 3.00 -29.20 19.10
N GLU A 12 3.53 -28.93 17.90
CA GLU A 12 4.60 -29.75 17.29
C GLU A 12 5.89 -29.72 18.12
N GLN A 13 6.31 -28.54 18.60
CA GLN A 13 7.50 -28.38 19.45
C GLN A 13 7.35 -29.09 20.81
N LEU A 14 6.15 -29.07 21.38
CA LEU A 14 5.83 -29.77 22.63
C LEU A 14 5.58 -31.26 22.42
N GLY A 15 5.45 -31.73 21.17
CA GLY A 15 5.19 -33.13 20.83
C GLY A 15 3.82 -33.62 21.29
N VAL A 16 2.82 -32.74 21.35
CA VAL A 16 1.49 -33.04 21.91
C VAL A 16 0.38 -33.08 20.87
N ALA A 17 -0.52 -34.05 21.01
CA ALA A 17 -1.67 -34.24 20.15
C ALA A 17 -3.00 -33.82 20.82
N PRO A 18 -4.05 -33.50 20.03
CA PRO A 18 -5.38 -33.28 20.59
C PRO A 18 -5.86 -34.48 21.42
N GLY A 19 -6.41 -34.21 22.61
CA GLY A 19 -6.84 -35.20 23.60
C GLY A 19 -5.82 -35.47 24.71
N GLU A 20 -4.57 -35.03 24.56
CA GLU A 20 -3.55 -35.16 25.60
C GLU A 20 -3.70 -34.08 26.68
N THR A 21 -3.11 -34.34 27.86
CA THR A 21 -3.14 -33.39 28.98
C THR A 21 -1.77 -32.74 29.16
N LEU A 22 -1.76 -31.41 29.14
CA LEU A 22 -0.60 -30.58 29.45
C LEU A 22 -0.69 -30.05 30.87
N ARG A 23 0.47 -29.76 31.47
CA ARG A 23 0.54 -29.10 32.77
C ARG A 23 1.22 -27.75 32.61
N LEU A 24 0.43 -26.69 32.68
CA LEU A 24 0.92 -25.32 32.76
C LEU A 24 1.61 -25.14 34.13
N ALA A 25 2.85 -24.65 34.11
CA ALA A 25 3.61 -24.31 35.31
C ALA A 25 3.96 -22.82 35.24
N VAL A 26 3.47 -22.05 36.21
CA VAL A 26 3.76 -20.62 36.31
C VAL A 26 4.57 -20.40 37.58
N LEU A 27 5.76 -19.83 37.41
CA LEU A 27 6.60 -19.35 38.49
C LEU A 27 6.34 -17.87 38.67
N ALA A 28 5.94 -17.49 39.88
CA ALA A 28 5.76 -16.10 40.25
C ALA A 28 6.51 -15.77 41.54
N LEU A 29 7.03 -14.55 41.63
CA LEU A 29 7.56 -14.02 42.88
C LEU A 29 6.41 -13.33 43.63
N ALA A 30 6.03 -13.89 44.78
CA ALA A 30 5.17 -13.23 45.74
C ALA A 30 6.02 -12.87 46.96
N ASP A 31 6.13 -11.59 47.28
CA ASP A 31 6.91 -11.08 48.42
C ASP A 31 8.37 -11.55 48.46
N GLY A 32 9.00 -11.67 47.29
CA GLY A 32 10.39 -12.15 47.15
C GLY A 32 10.58 -13.67 47.26
N THR A 33 9.49 -14.43 47.47
CA THR A 33 9.52 -15.90 47.51
C THR A 33 8.97 -16.50 46.21
N PRO A 34 9.67 -17.48 45.60
CA PRO A 34 9.18 -18.16 44.39
C PRO A 34 8.00 -19.08 44.73
N ARG A 35 6.84 -18.82 44.12
CA ARG A 35 5.64 -19.67 44.17
C ARG A 35 5.38 -20.29 42.80
N PHE A 36 5.19 -21.61 42.78
CA PHE A 36 4.78 -22.33 41.58
C PHE A 36 3.28 -22.59 41.60
N ALA A 37 2.58 -22.17 40.55
CA ALA A 37 1.20 -22.55 40.28
C ALA A 37 1.19 -23.59 39.15
N PHE A 38 0.44 -24.69 39.34
CA PHE A 38 0.27 -25.71 38.32
C PHE A 38 -1.19 -25.84 37.91
N ARG A 39 -1.44 -25.96 36.60
CA ARG A 39 -2.78 -26.18 36.06
C ARG A 39 -2.75 -27.24 34.97
N SER A 40 -3.56 -28.27 35.12
CA SER A 40 -3.74 -29.29 34.08
C SER A 40 -4.78 -28.84 33.06
N LEU A 41 -4.42 -28.89 31.79
CA LEU A 41 -5.20 -28.45 30.65
C LEU A 41 -5.25 -29.57 29.60
N GLU A 42 -6.44 -29.86 29.08
CA GLU A 42 -6.63 -30.82 27.99
C GLU A 42 -6.48 -30.11 26.64
N VAL A 43 -5.65 -30.65 25.74
CA VAL A 43 -5.45 -30.10 24.39
C VAL A 43 -6.70 -30.38 23.57
N ALA A 44 -7.55 -29.37 23.40
CA ALA A 44 -8.77 -29.49 22.61
C ALA A 44 -8.52 -29.39 21.10
N GLY A 45 -7.37 -28.88 20.68
CA GLY A 45 -6.98 -28.75 19.28
C GLY A 45 -5.87 -27.72 19.06
N THR A 46 -5.53 -27.50 17.80
CA THR A 46 -4.54 -26.51 17.38
C THR A 46 -5.17 -25.40 16.54
N PHE A 47 -4.52 -24.24 16.48
CA PHE A 47 -4.87 -23.15 15.57
C PHE A 47 -3.66 -22.73 14.74
N ALA A 48 -3.94 -22.11 13.59
CA ALA A 48 -2.94 -21.46 12.76
C ALA A 48 -3.43 -20.06 12.41
N THR A 49 -2.69 -19.05 12.84
CA THR A 49 -2.93 -17.63 12.53
C THR A 49 -2.27 -17.22 11.23
N GLY A 50 -1.36 -18.05 10.72
CA GLY A 50 -0.49 -17.72 9.60
C GLY A 50 0.83 -17.12 10.07
N PHE A 51 0.92 -16.45 11.23
CA PHE A 51 2.16 -15.86 11.73
C PHE A 51 2.93 -16.85 12.63
N SER A 52 4.17 -17.17 12.27
CA SER A 52 5.01 -18.14 13.01
C SER A 52 5.18 -17.77 14.47
N GLU A 53 5.42 -16.48 14.74
CA GLU A 53 5.65 -16.01 16.10
C GLU A 53 4.47 -16.34 17.02
N PHE A 54 3.24 -16.13 16.56
CA PHE A 54 2.04 -16.48 17.32
C PHE A 54 1.81 -18.00 17.35
N ASP A 55 1.93 -18.67 16.21
CA ASP A 55 1.70 -20.11 16.10
C ASP A 55 2.73 -20.95 16.89
N SER A 56 3.89 -20.38 17.25
CA SER A 56 4.93 -21.04 18.05
C SER A 56 4.95 -20.63 19.52
N SER A 57 4.23 -19.58 19.92
CA SER A 57 4.31 -19.07 21.31
C SER A 57 2.96 -18.97 22.02
N TRP A 58 1.83 -18.98 21.30
CA TRP A 58 0.52 -18.73 21.90
C TRP A 58 -0.22 -20.00 22.27
N ALA A 59 -0.85 -19.95 23.45
CA ALA A 59 -1.83 -20.90 23.94
C ALA A 59 -3.08 -20.13 24.37
N VAL A 60 -4.25 -20.55 23.88
CA VAL A 60 -5.53 -19.90 24.18
C VAL A 60 -6.34 -20.81 25.10
N VAL A 61 -6.73 -20.26 26.24
CA VAL A 61 -7.50 -20.93 27.29
C VAL A 61 -8.68 -20.07 27.72
N ASP A 62 -9.67 -20.69 28.35
CA ASP A 62 -10.73 -19.95 29.01
C ASP A 62 -10.13 -19.08 30.14
N PRO A 63 -10.54 -17.80 30.30
CA PRO A 63 -10.04 -16.94 31.38
C PRO A 63 -10.19 -17.55 32.78
N GLN A 64 -11.25 -18.31 33.03
CA GLN A 64 -11.47 -18.99 34.32
C GLN A 64 -10.44 -20.13 34.55
N ALA A 65 -9.84 -20.66 33.48
CA ALA A 65 -8.82 -21.69 33.59
C ALA A 65 -7.54 -21.17 34.25
N VAL A 66 -7.27 -19.87 34.16
CA VAL A 66 -6.07 -19.21 34.71
C VAL A 66 -6.37 -18.36 35.94
N GLU A 67 -7.60 -18.36 36.43
CA GLU A 67 -7.98 -17.65 37.66
C GLU A 67 -7.17 -18.16 38.87
N GLY A 68 -6.64 -17.23 39.66
CA GLY A 68 -5.78 -17.52 40.81
C GLY A 68 -4.32 -17.85 40.46
N ILE A 69 -3.95 -17.90 39.18
CA ILE A 69 -2.55 -17.95 38.76
C ILE A 69 -1.96 -16.54 38.87
N PRO A 70 -0.82 -16.33 39.56
CA PRO A 70 -0.23 -15.00 39.68
C PRO A 70 0.13 -14.43 38.30
N GLY A 71 -0.27 -13.20 38.03
CA GLY A 71 -0.10 -12.55 36.73
C GLY A 71 -1.21 -12.84 35.71
N ALA A 72 -2.12 -13.78 35.99
CA ALA A 72 -3.33 -13.96 35.19
C ALA A 72 -4.37 -12.89 35.53
N GLY A 73 -5.04 -12.35 34.50
CA GLY A 73 -6.02 -11.27 34.66
C GLY A 73 -5.46 -9.86 34.47
N ALA A 74 -4.33 -9.69 33.78
CA ALA A 74 -3.90 -8.38 33.31
C ALA A 74 -5.06 -7.72 32.55
N GLY A 75 -5.50 -6.54 33.00
CA GLY A 75 -6.69 -5.80 32.54
C GLY A 75 -6.59 -5.25 31.11
N LEU A 76 -6.17 -6.10 30.17
CA LEU A 76 -6.13 -5.84 28.74
C LEU A 76 -7.49 -6.20 28.15
N PHE A 77 -8.16 -5.20 27.59
CA PHE A 77 -9.37 -5.39 26.82
C PHE A 77 -9.03 -5.18 25.35
N GLU A 78 -9.22 -6.22 24.54
CA GLU A 78 -9.10 -6.11 23.09
C GLU A 78 -10.46 -5.78 22.48
N VAL A 79 -10.50 -4.71 21.67
CA VAL A 79 -11.72 -4.28 20.97
C VAL A 79 -11.51 -4.46 19.48
N ALA A 80 -12.07 -5.53 18.94
CA ALA A 80 -12.05 -5.78 17.50
C ALA A 80 -13.09 -4.89 16.79
N LEU A 81 -12.64 -4.10 15.82
CA LEU A 81 -13.50 -3.27 14.99
C LEU A 81 -13.81 -3.96 13.67
N ALA A 82 -15.06 -3.86 13.20
CA ALA A 82 -15.45 -4.36 11.87
C ALA A 82 -14.73 -3.65 10.71
N ARG A 83 -14.20 -2.43 10.95
CA ARG A 83 -13.40 -1.64 10.00
C ARG A 83 -12.08 -1.25 10.67
N PRO A 84 -10.98 -1.97 10.41
CA PRO A 84 -9.69 -1.74 11.07
C PRO A 84 -9.12 -0.34 10.86
N GLU A 85 -9.46 0.31 9.74
CA GLU A 85 -8.99 1.65 9.37
C GLU A 85 -9.51 2.74 10.31
N ARG A 86 -10.58 2.44 11.06
CA ARG A 86 -11.15 3.35 12.06
C ARG A 86 -10.49 3.23 13.43
N ALA A 87 -9.57 2.29 13.62
CA ALA A 87 -8.95 2.05 14.91
C ALA A 87 -8.24 3.29 15.48
N PRO A 88 -7.47 4.09 14.73
CA PRO A 88 -6.83 5.29 15.28
C PRO A 88 -7.85 6.31 15.80
N ALA A 89 -8.88 6.60 15.00
CA ALA A 89 -9.94 7.54 15.37
C ALA A 89 -10.78 7.04 16.56
N MET A 90 -10.98 5.72 16.67
CA MET A 90 -11.67 5.13 17.83
C MET A 90 -10.78 5.13 19.08
N ALA A 91 -9.49 4.87 18.93
CA ALA A 91 -8.52 4.90 20.02
C ALA A 91 -8.40 6.30 20.63
N GLU A 92 -8.45 7.36 19.82
CA GLU A 92 -8.56 8.75 20.30
C GLU A 92 -9.81 8.95 21.16
N ARG A 93 -10.98 8.51 20.68
CA ARG A 93 -12.24 8.62 21.45
C ARG A 93 -12.20 7.83 22.76
N PHE A 94 -11.55 6.68 22.79
CA PHE A 94 -11.36 5.92 24.03
C PHE A 94 -10.40 6.64 24.96
N ARG A 95 -9.29 7.20 24.47
CA ARG A 95 -8.37 8.04 25.26
C ARG A 95 -9.09 9.23 25.89
N ASP A 96 -9.91 9.94 25.13
CA ASP A 96 -10.63 11.11 25.62
C ASP A 96 -11.63 10.77 26.74
N ARG A 97 -12.22 9.56 26.71
CA ARG A 97 -13.22 9.12 27.69
C ARG A 97 -12.64 8.43 28.91
N LEU A 98 -11.59 7.64 28.72
CA LEU A 98 -10.97 6.84 29.78
C LEU A 98 -9.88 7.64 30.51
N GLY A 99 -9.28 8.65 29.87
CA GLY A 99 -8.22 9.46 30.45
C GLY A 99 -7.07 8.58 30.97
N ASP A 100 -6.58 8.89 32.18
CA ASP A 100 -5.49 8.16 32.81
C ASP A 100 -5.90 6.80 33.41
N ALA A 101 -7.20 6.44 33.35
CA ALA A 101 -7.68 5.17 33.89
C ALA A 101 -7.27 3.96 33.04
N ALA A 102 -6.91 4.17 31.76
CA ALA A 102 -6.49 3.10 30.86
C ALA A 102 -5.51 3.61 29.80
N VAL A 103 -4.49 2.79 29.51
CA VAL A 103 -3.61 3.02 28.36
C VAL A 103 -4.27 2.42 27.12
N VAL A 104 -4.71 3.27 26.20
CA VAL A 104 -5.31 2.84 24.92
C VAL A 104 -4.23 2.83 23.84
N VAL A 105 -3.97 1.66 23.28
CA VAL A 105 -3.01 1.47 22.18
C VAL A 105 -3.75 0.86 20.99
N ASP A 106 -3.62 1.45 19.80
CA ASP A 106 -4.16 0.86 18.58
C ASP A 106 -3.15 -0.07 17.89
N TRP A 107 -3.67 -0.90 16.97
CA TRP A 107 -2.86 -1.90 16.27
C TRP A 107 -1.77 -1.29 15.38
N GLN A 108 -1.92 -0.06 14.88
CA GLN A 108 -0.87 0.62 14.11
C GLN A 108 0.23 1.14 15.03
N GLN A 109 -0.12 1.61 16.23
CA GLN A 109 0.85 2.00 17.26
C GLN A 109 1.68 0.82 17.75
N LEU A 110 1.05 -0.33 18.01
CA LEU A 110 1.75 -1.58 18.35
C LEU A 110 2.76 -1.97 17.27
N ASN A 111 2.43 -1.72 16.00
CA ASN A 111 3.23 -2.06 14.84
C ASN A 111 3.94 -0.84 14.20
N ARG A 112 4.23 0.20 14.98
CA ARG A 112 4.74 1.50 14.47
C ARG A 112 5.97 1.38 13.57
N GLN A 113 6.87 0.43 13.84
CA GLN A 113 8.09 0.24 13.06
C GLN A 113 7.77 -0.29 11.65
N LEU A 114 6.87 -1.27 11.56
CA LEU A 114 6.38 -1.79 10.28
C LEU A 114 5.70 -0.69 9.48
N PHE A 115 4.80 0.08 10.10
CA PHE A 115 4.10 1.17 9.42
C PHE A 115 5.02 2.30 8.97
N ALA A 116 6.00 2.69 9.81
CA ALA A 116 6.99 3.69 9.42
C ALA A 116 7.85 3.23 8.23
N ALA A 117 8.23 1.94 8.19
CA ALA A 117 8.95 1.36 7.06
C ALA A 117 8.10 1.36 5.77
N LEU A 118 6.83 0.95 5.87
CA LEU A 118 5.88 0.97 4.75
C LEU A 118 5.65 2.39 4.22
N ASP A 119 5.51 3.38 5.10
CA ASP A 119 5.34 4.78 4.70
C ASP A 119 6.59 5.36 4.05
N LEU A 120 7.78 5.05 4.58
CA LEU A 120 9.05 5.44 3.95
C LEU A 120 9.16 4.84 2.54
N GLN A 121 8.83 3.55 2.39
CA GLN A 121 8.82 2.87 1.10
C GLN A 121 7.83 3.51 0.12
N LYS A 122 6.60 3.81 0.57
CA LYS A 122 5.60 4.51 -0.26
C LYS A 122 6.10 5.88 -0.73
N ARG A 123 6.73 6.65 0.16
CA ARG A 123 7.33 7.97 -0.19
C ARG A 123 8.47 7.81 -1.19
N ALA A 124 9.34 6.81 -1.03
CA ALA A 124 10.41 6.53 -1.97
C ALA A 124 9.87 6.16 -3.36
N LEU A 125 8.84 5.31 -3.43
CA LEU A 125 8.18 4.97 -4.70
C LEU A 125 7.49 6.18 -5.34
N PHE A 126 6.87 7.06 -4.54
CA PHE A 126 6.29 8.30 -5.05
C PHE A 126 7.35 9.20 -5.69
N LEU A 127 8.52 9.37 -5.05
CA LEU A 127 9.64 10.14 -5.60
C LEU A 127 10.17 9.53 -6.90
N LEU A 128 10.37 8.20 -6.91
CA LEU A 128 10.85 7.47 -8.09
C LEU A 128 9.87 7.60 -9.26
N LEU A 129 8.58 7.38 -9.02
CA LEU A 129 7.54 7.54 -10.04
C LEU A 129 7.48 8.98 -10.55
N GLY A 130 7.59 9.96 -9.65
CA GLY A 130 7.65 11.38 -10.00
C GLY A 130 8.83 11.70 -10.93
N LEU A 131 10.00 11.12 -10.68
CA LEU A 131 11.18 11.30 -11.54
C LEU A 131 10.96 10.67 -12.93
N ILE A 132 10.39 9.47 -13.00
CA ILE A 132 10.06 8.81 -14.28
C ILE A 132 9.09 9.68 -15.08
N VAL A 133 8.03 10.18 -14.44
CA VAL A 133 7.04 11.07 -15.07
C VAL A 133 7.71 12.35 -15.56
N LEU A 134 8.60 12.95 -14.77
CA LEU A 134 9.34 14.14 -15.16
C LEU A 134 10.18 13.92 -16.42
N VAL A 135 10.95 12.82 -16.47
CA VAL A 135 11.77 12.46 -17.64
C VAL A 135 10.90 12.20 -18.87
N ALA A 136 9.79 11.46 -18.72
CA ALA A 136 8.86 11.20 -19.82
C ALA A 136 8.25 12.51 -20.38
N THR A 137 7.95 13.43 -19.48
CA THR A 137 7.38 14.74 -19.82
C THR A 137 8.35 15.61 -20.61
N PHE A 138 9.63 15.62 -20.23
CA PHE A 138 10.70 16.25 -21.02
C PHE A 138 10.85 15.63 -22.41
N ASN A 139 10.71 14.30 -22.51
CA ASN A 139 10.76 13.61 -23.79
C ASN A 139 9.61 14.06 -24.71
N VAL A 140 8.37 14.10 -24.21
CA VAL A 140 7.21 14.60 -24.97
C VAL A 140 7.42 16.05 -25.41
N ALA A 141 7.89 16.92 -24.51
CA ALA A 141 8.18 18.31 -24.86
C ALA A 141 9.24 18.43 -25.96
N SER A 142 10.29 17.62 -25.90
CA SER A 142 11.37 17.60 -26.90
C SER A 142 10.86 17.15 -28.26
N THR A 143 10.11 16.04 -28.29
CA THR A 143 9.47 15.52 -29.51
C THR A 143 8.52 16.55 -30.12
N LEU A 144 7.75 17.27 -29.30
CA LEU A 144 6.84 18.31 -29.77
C LEU A 144 7.59 19.49 -30.40
N VAL A 145 8.71 19.92 -29.81
CA VAL A 145 9.55 20.98 -30.38
C VAL A 145 10.11 20.57 -31.75
N VAL A 146 10.56 19.32 -31.90
CA VAL A 146 11.05 18.79 -33.18
C VAL A 146 9.91 18.78 -34.20
N LEU A 147 8.74 18.25 -33.84
CA LEU A 147 7.57 18.19 -34.71
C LEU A 147 7.15 19.57 -35.21
N VAL A 148 7.16 20.58 -34.34
CA VAL A 148 6.85 21.99 -34.70
C VAL A 148 7.81 22.50 -35.75
N ARG A 149 9.11 22.22 -35.61
CA ARG A 149 10.14 22.67 -36.55
C ARG A 149 9.98 22.01 -37.90
N GLU A 150 9.73 20.70 -37.94
CA GLU A 150 9.50 19.96 -39.19
C GLU A 150 8.25 20.43 -39.92
N ARG A 151 7.20 20.80 -39.18
CA ARG A 151 5.90 21.26 -39.73
C ARG A 151 5.79 22.78 -39.85
N MET A 152 6.89 23.52 -39.68
CA MET A 152 6.86 24.99 -39.65
C MET A 152 6.34 25.60 -40.95
N ARG A 153 6.63 24.98 -42.11
CA ARG A 153 6.13 25.41 -43.43
C ARG A 153 4.61 25.23 -43.54
N ASP A 154 4.10 24.07 -43.15
CA ASP A 154 2.66 23.76 -43.16
C ASP A 154 1.89 24.73 -42.24
N LEU A 155 2.45 25.03 -41.07
CA LEU A 155 1.91 26.00 -40.13
C LEU A 155 1.97 27.45 -40.65
N GLY A 156 3.02 27.80 -41.39
CA GLY A 156 3.17 29.10 -42.06
C GLY A 156 2.12 29.32 -43.14
N VAL A 157 1.80 28.31 -43.94
CA VAL A 157 0.71 28.36 -44.93
C VAL A 157 -0.64 28.54 -44.23
N LEU A 158 -0.91 27.78 -43.17
CA LEU A 158 -2.13 27.94 -42.37
C LEU A 158 -2.25 29.34 -41.75
N ALA A 159 -1.13 29.91 -41.27
CA ALA A 159 -1.10 31.27 -40.75
C ALA A 159 -1.40 32.31 -41.85
N ALA A 160 -0.86 32.14 -43.06
CA ALA A 160 -1.17 32.98 -44.21
C ALA A 160 -2.65 32.90 -44.64
N LEU A 161 -3.29 31.74 -44.44
CA LEU A 161 -4.74 31.55 -44.62
C LEU A 161 -5.60 32.10 -43.47
N GLY A 162 -5.00 32.72 -42.45
CA GLY A 162 -5.71 33.39 -41.34
C GLY A 162 -5.76 32.62 -40.02
N LEU A 163 -4.93 31.59 -39.82
CA LEU A 163 -4.86 30.88 -38.54
C LEU A 163 -4.29 31.79 -37.43
N SER A 164 -5.13 32.16 -36.46
CA SER A 164 -4.69 32.95 -35.32
C SER A 164 -3.71 32.19 -34.39
N PRO A 165 -2.76 32.89 -33.72
CA PRO A 165 -1.87 32.28 -32.72
C PRO A 165 -2.59 31.54 -31.59
N ARG A 166 -3.80 31.99 -31.24
CA ARG A 166 -4.64 31.32 -30.23
C ARG A 166 -5.10 29.94 -30.70
N ARG A 167 -5.54 29.81 -31.95
CA ARG A 167 -5.94 28.53 -32.55
C ARG A 167 -4.75 27.59 -32.69
N LEU A 168 -3.58 28.12 -33.02
CA LEU A 168 -2.34 27.34 -33.07
C LEU A 168 -1.96 26.77 -31.69
N ARG A 169 -2.05 27.56 -30.62
CA ARG A 169 -1.84 27.05 -29.25
C ARG A 169 -2.86 25.98 -28.86
N LEU A 170 -4.13 26.19 -29.20
CA LEU A 170 -5.19 25.21 -28.92
C LEU A 170 -4.92 23.89 -29.65
N LEU A 171 -4.47 23.93 -30.90
CA LEU A 171 -4.12 22.73 -31.67
C LEU A 171 -3.05 21.90 -30.95
N PHE A 172 -1.98 22.55 -30.45
CA PHE A 172 -0.92 21.85 -29.72
C PHE A 172 -1.38 21.33 -28.36
N LEU A 173 -2.25 22.07 -27.65
CA LEU A 173 -2.84 21.59 -26.40
C LEU A 173 -3.74 20.38 -26.63
N LEU A 174 -4.53 20.37 -27.70
CA LEU A 174 -5.35 19.21 -28.09
C LEU A 174 -4.48 18.02 -28.51
N TYR A 175 -3.39 18.26 -29.24
CA TYR A 175 -2.46 17.21 -29.64
C TYR A 175 -1.76 16.59 -28.43
N GLY A 176 -1.23 17.41 -27.52
CA GLY A 176 -0.62 16.94 -26.27
C GLY A 176 -1.62 16.26 -25.34
N GLY A 177 -2.85 16.79 -25.26
CA GLY A 177 -3.94 16.16 -24.51
C GLY A 177 -4.35 14.81 -25.08
N ALA A 178 -4.46 14.69 -26.40
CA ALA A 178 -4.76 13.43 -27.07
C ALA A 178 -3.66 12.38 -26.87
N LEU A 179 -2.39 12.79 -27.00
CA LEU A 179 -1.23 11.93 -26.70
C LEU A 179 -1.24 11.45 -25.23
N GLY A 180 -1.46 12.38 -24.29
CA GLY A 180 -1.57 12.06 -22.87
C GLY A 180 -2.73 11.10 -22.57
N ALA A 181 -3.90 11.33 -23.18
CA ALA A 181 -5.07 10.47 -23.02
C ALA A 181 -4.85 9.06 -23.58
N LEU A 182 -4.30 8.94 -24.80
CA LEU A 182 -3.96 7.65 -25.42
C LEU A 182 -2.91 6.90 -24.62
N GLY A 183 -1.82 7.57 -24.23
CA GLY A 183 -0.77 6.96 -23.42
C GLY A 183 -1.30 6.49 -22.06
N THR A 184 -2.14 7.30 -21.42
CA THR A 184 -2.79 6.92 -20.15
C THR A 184 -3.74 5.75 -20.32
N ALA A 185 -4.56 5.73 -21.37
CA ALA A 185 -5.49 4.63 -21.65
C ALA A 185 -4.75 3.31 -21.90
N ILE A 186 -3.69 3.34 -22.71
CA ILE A 186 -2.84 2.17 -22.97
C ILE A 186 -2.13 1.74 -21.68
N GLY A 187 -1.56 2.69 -20.92
CA GLY A 187 -0.89 2.40 -19.67
C GLY A 187 -1.81 1.76 -18.63
N LEU A 188 -3.04 2.26 -18.48
CA LEU A 188 -4.05 1.66 -17.61
C LEU A 188 -4.47 0.28 -18.08
N ALA A 189 -4.63 0.07 -19.40
CA ALA A 189 -4.95 -1.23 -19.95
C ALA A 189 -3.84 -2.26 -19.69
N VAL A 190 -2.57 -1.87 -19.88
CA VAL A 190 -1.41 -2.71 -19.56
C VAL A 190 -1.34 -2.99 -18.06
N ALA A 191 -1.51 -1.98 -17.21
CA ALA A 191 -1.51 -2.15 -15.75
C ALA A 191 -2.62 -3.09 -15.28
N ALA A 192 -3.83 -2.97 -15.85
CA ALA A 192 -4.95 -3.86 -15.58
C ALA A 192 -4.68 -5.29 -16.06
N ALA A 193 -4.11 -5.47 -17.26
CA ALA A 193 -3.74 -6.78 -17.78
C ALA A 193 -2.65 -7.46 -16.92
N VAL A 194 -1.67 -6.69 -16.45
CA VAL A 194 -0.61 -7.17 -15.55
C VAL A 194 -1.19 -7.56 -14.19
N ALA A 195 -2.04 -6.71 -13.59
CA ALA A 195 -2.71 -7.02 -12.32
C ALA A 195 -3.61 -8.26 -12.43
N TRP A 196 -4.35 -8.38 -13.54
CA TRP A 196 -5.17 -9.55 -13.83
C TRP A 196 -4.32 -10.83 -14.01
N SER A 197 -3.20 -10.73 -14.72
CA SER A 197 -2.28 -11.86 -14.90
C SER A 197 -1.69 -12.31 -13.57
N PHE A 198 -1.25 -11.38 -12.73
CA PHE A 198 -0.71 -11.71 -11.41
C PHE A 198 -1.73 -12.35 -10.48
N THR A 199 -2.97 -11.88 -10.49
CA THR A 199 -4.06 -12.49 -9.71
C THR A 199 -4.47 -13.86 -10.25
N ARG A 200 -4.47 -14.07 -11.57
CA ARG A 200 -4.89 -15.33 -12.20
C ARG A 200 -3.86 -16.45 -12.09
N PHE A 201 -2.57 -16.11 -12.26
CA PHE A 201 -1.48 -17.07 -12.34
C PHE A 201 -0.67 -17.19 -11.04
N GLY A 202 -0.94 -16.35 -10.03
CA GLY A 202 -0.25 -16.42 -8.74
C GLY A 202 1.26 -16.25 -8.87
N VAL A 203 1.76 -15.48 -9.85
CA VAL A 203 3.21 -15.34 -10.13
C VAL A 203 3.96 -14.70 -8.96
N LEU A 204 3.25 -14.01 -8.06
CA LEU A 204 3.76 -13.51 -6.78
C LEU A 204 3.58 -14.53 -5.63
N SER A 205 3.54 -15.83 -5.94
CA SER A 205 3.69 -16.87 -4.93
C SER A 205 5.12 -16.80 -4.43
N PHE A 206 5.31 -16.30 -3.22
CA PHE A 206 6.61 -16.27 -2.60
C PHE A 206 7.12 -17.71 -2.44
N GLY A 207 8.41 -17.95 -2.68
CA GLY A 207 9.02 -19.25 -2.34
C GLY A 207 8.77 -19.58 -0.86
N PRO A 208 8.80 -20.87 -0.46
CA PRO A 208 8.41 -21.30 0.89
C PRO A 208 9.13 -20.50 2.00
N GLU A 209 10.38 -20.10 1.79
CA GLU A 209 11.17 -19.30 2.73
C GLU A 209 10.66 -17.86 2.92
N ILE A 210 10.13 -17.21 1.88
CA ILE A 210 9.63 -15.82 1.94
C ILE A 210 8.15 -15.80 2.37
N ALA A 211 7.37 -16.81 1.94
CA ALA A 211 6.01 -17.03 2.42
C ALA A 211 5.98 -17.32 3.93
N GLU A 212 6.98 -18.03 4.46
CA GLU A 212 7.16 -18.27 5.90
C GLU A 212 7.70 -17.08 6.71
N VAL A 213 8.17 -16.00 6.07
CA VAL A 213 8.66 -14.81 6.79
C VAL A 213 7.67 -13.65 6.72
N TYR A 214 6.98 -13.49 5.59
CA TYR A 214 6.03 -12.40 5.36
C TYR A 214 4.55 -12.83 5.36
N PHE A 215 4.27 -14.14 5.45
CA PHE A 215 2.94 -14.73 5.65
C PHE A 215 1.84 -14.16 4.76
N LEU A 216 2.20 -13.83 3.51
CA LEU A 216 1.31 -13.44 2.45
C LEU A 216 1.37 -14.54 1.38
N ASP A 217 0.41 -15.45 1.34
CA ASP A 217 0.34 -16.50 0.30
C ASP A 217 0.26 -15.88 -1.12
N SER A 218 -0.28 -14.67 -1.18
CA SER A 218 -0.22 -13.78 -2.34
C SER A 218 -0.45 -12.35 -1.88
N VAL A 219 0.13 -11.37 -2.58
CA VAL A 219 -0.28 -9.97 -2.44
C VAL A 219 -1.45 -9.75 -3.39
N PRO A 220 -2.70 -9.62 -2.91
CA PRO A 220 -3.81 -9.31 -3.79
C PRO A 220 -3.61 -7.91 -4.37
N LEU A 221 -3.28 -7.83 -5.65
CA LEU A 221 -3.20 -6.58 -6.40
C LEU A 221 -4.62 -6.01 -6.57
N ARG A 222 -5.02 -5.17 -5.61
CA ARG A 222 -6.29 -4.43 -5.68
C ARG A 222 -6.03 -3.09 -6.34
N LEU A 223 -6.49 -2.94 -7.58
CA LEU A 223 -6.52 -1.66 -8.25
C LEU A 223 -7.66 -0.81 -7.67
N SER A 224 -7.31 0.27 -6.98
CA SER A 224 -8.28 1.28 -6.55
C SER A 224 -8.65 2.17 -7.75
N PRO A 225 -9.94 2.26 -8.14
CA PRO A 225 -10.36 3.17 -9.19
C PRO A 225 -10.03 4.64 -8.88
N GLY A 226 -10.01 5.01 -7.59
CA GLY A 226 -9.62 6.35 -7.15
C GLY A 226 -8.15 6.64 -7.42
N ASP A 227 -7.27 5.69 -7.13
CA ASP A 227 -5.83 5.83 -7.38
C ASP A 227 -5.55 5.87 -8.89
N ALA A 228 -6.22 5.00 -9.66
CA ALA A 228 -6.12 4.98 -11.12
C ALA A 228 -6.59 6.31 -11.75
N ALA A 229 -7.71 6.86 -11.28
CA ALA A 229 -8.21 8.15 -11.75
C ALA A 229 -7.26 9.30 -11.36
N GLY A 230 -6.71 9.28 -10.14
CA GLY A 230 -5.72 10.25 -9.68
C GLY A 230 -4.46 10.25 -10.54
N ILE A 231 -3.92 9.06 -10.83
CA ILE A 231 -2.74 8.89 -11.70
C ILE A 231 -3.05 9.36 -13.13
N ALA A 232 -4.23 9.02 -13.67
CA ALA A 232 -4.65 9.42 -15.00
C ALA A 232 -4.74 10.95 -15.15
N LEU A 233 -5.38 11.61 -14.18
CA LEU A 233 -5.49 13.07 -14.14
C LEU A 233 -4.12 13.73 -14.02
N LEU A 234 -3.25 13.20 -13.17
CA LEU A 234 -1.91 13.72 -12.99
C LEU A 234 -1.06 13.56 -14.25
N ALA A 235 -1.07 12.38 -14.88
CA ALA A 235 -0.32 12.11 -16.11
C ALA A 235 -0.75 13.02 -17.27
N ILE A 236 -2.06 13.14 -17.49
CA ILE A 236 -2.61 14.04 -18.52
C ILE A 236 -2.27 15.49 -18.19
N GLY A 237 -2.45 15.91 -16.94
CA GLY A 237 -2.17 17.26 -16.48
C GLY A 237 -0.70 17.66 -16.69
N VAL A 238 0.23 16.78 -16.31
CA VAL A 238 1.67 17.00 -16.50
C VAL A 238 2.05 17.02 -17.99
N THR A 239 1.48 16.14 -18.80
CA THR A 239 1.72 16.10 -20.25
C THR A 239 1.27 17.41 -20.91
N VAL A 240 0.05 17.85 -20.61
CA VAL A 240 -0.50 19.12 -21.11
C VAL A 240 0.34 20.31 -20.62
N ALA A 241 0.74 20.30 -19.34
CA ALA A 241 1.58 21.36 -18.77
C ALA A 241 2.92 21.49 -19.50
N ALA A 242 3.54 20.37 -19.87
CA ALA A 242 4.79 20.39 -20.62
C ALA A 242 4.62 20.82 -22.07
N CYS A 243 3.47 20.54 -22.69
CA CYS A 243 3.17 21.03 -24.02
C CYS A 243 2.93 22.55 -24.07
N LEU A 244 2.63 23.21 -22.94
CA LEU A 244 2.40 24.67 -22.90
C LEU A 244 3.63 25.47 -23.34
N VAL A 245 4.83 25.08 -22.91
CA VAL A 245 6.06 25.85 -23.19
C VAL A 245 6.41 25.81 -24.69
N PRO A 246 6.47 24.64 -25.36
CA PRO A 246 6.62 24.57 -26.81
C PRO A 246 5.49 25.25 -27.58
N ALA A 247 4.23 25.03 -27.19
CA ALA A 247 3.07 25.62 -27.87
C ALA A 247 3.09 27.16 -27.83
N TRP A 248 3.46 27.73 -26.68
CA TRP A 248 3.60 29.17 -26.54
C TRP A 248 4.74 29.72 -27.39
N ARG A 249 5.91 29.07 -27.39
CA ARG A 249 7.04 29.44 -28.25
C ARG A 249 6.69 29.34 -29.74
N ALA A 250 6.02 28.26 -30.15
CA ALA A 250 5.59 28.06 -31.53
C ALA A 250 4.62 29.15 -32.00
N SER A 251 3.70 29.58 -31.14
CA SER A 251 2.71 30.61 -31.47
C SER A 251 3.28 32.02 -31.67
N ARG A 252 4.54 32.23 -31.31
CA ARG A 252 5.24 33.51 -31.45
C ARG A 252 6.27 33.52 -32.59
N LEU A 253 6.43 32.41 -33.31
CA LEU A 253 7.29 32.38 -34.49
C LEU A 253 6.58 33.12 -35.63
N ASP A 254 7.28 34.09 -36.21
CA ASP A 254 6.76 34.92 -37.29
C ASP A 254 6.68 34.09 -38.59
N PRO A 255 5.48 33.87 -39.17
CA PRO A 255 5.30 33.10 -40.40
C PRO A 255 6.12 33.64 -41.57
N ALA A 256 6.38 34.96 -41.59
CA ALA A 256 7.13 35.61 -42.65
C ALA A 256 8.62 35.24 -42.63
N THR A 257 9.18 34.89 -41.47
CA THR A 257 10.57 34.40 -41.39
C THR A 257 10.68 32.94 -41.81
N ALA A 258 9.61 32.13 -41.64
CA ALA A 258 9.58 30.72 -42.03
C ALA A 258 9.61 30.51 -43.56
N LEU A 259 9.08 31.47 -44.33
CA LEU A 259 9.07 31.45 -45.80
C LEU A 259 10.32 32.05 -46.45
N ARG A 260 11.21 32.67 -45.65
CA ARG A 260 12.34 33.48 -46.12
C ARG A 260 13.70 32.80 -45.95
N TYR A 261 13.73 31.57 -45.42
CA TYR A 261 14.94 30.74 -45.31
C TYR A 261 15.22 29.87 -46.55
N GLU A 262 14.57 30.19 -47.68
CA GLU A 262 15.03 29.89 -49.04
C GLU A 262 14.93 31.16 -49.91
#